data_AF-A0A849E2P9-F1
#
_entry.id   AF-A0A849E2P9-F1
#
_cell.length_a   1.000
_cell.length_b   1.000
_cell.length_c   1.000
_cell.angle_alpha   90.00
_cell.angle_beta   90.00
_cell.angle_gamma   90.00
#
_symmetry.space_group_name_H-M   'P 1'
#
loop_
_entity.id
_entity.type
_entity.pdbx_description
1 polymer ?
#
loop_
_entity_poly.entity_id
_entity_poly.type
_entity_poly.pdbx_seq_one_letter_code
_entity_poly.pdbx_strand_id
1 'polypeptide(L)' 'MAVTHNYGTGRRKSSTARVYMTKGSGNININNRSIEEY' A
#
# COMPACT_ATOMS: atom_id res chain seq x y z
N MET A 1 -21.38 -4.84 -3.51
CA MET A 1 -20.30 -5.84 -3.59
C MET A 1 -19.26 -5.48 -2.54
N ALA A 2 -18.84 -6.41 -1.68
CA ALA A 2 -17.81 -6.12 -0.68
C ALA A 2 -16.49 -5.82 -1.38
N VAL A 3 -15.88 -4.66 -1.09
CA VAL A 3 -14.56 -4.33 -1.60
C VAL A 3 -13.56 -5.25 -0.91
N THR A 4 -13.00 -6.21 -1.65
CA THR A 4 -11.95 -7.07 -1.12
C THR A 4 -10.69 -6.23 -0.94
N HIS A 5 -10.33 -5.97 0.31
CA HIS A 5 -9.06 -5.37 0.68
C HIS A 5 -8.05 -6.51 0.86
N ASN A 6 -7.02 -6.56 0.01
CA ASN A 6 -5.91 -7.48 0.20
C ASN A 6 -4.89 -6.81 1.14
N TYR A 7 -4.54 -7.52 2.21
CA TYR A 7 -3.53 -7.06 3.16
C TYR A 7 -2.21 -7.78 2.92
N GLY A 8 -1.13 -7.01 2.79
CA GLY A 8 0.22 -7.52 2.65
C GLY A 8 1.15 -6.90 3.69
N THR A 9 2.11 -7.68 4.19
CA THR A 9 3.20 -7.15 5.01
C THR A 9 4.52 -7.36 4.28
N GLY A 10 5.25 -6.27 4.03
CA GLY A 10 6.59 -6.28 3.47
C GLY A 10 7.65 -6.06 4.55
N ARG A 11 8.79 -6.75 4.46
CA ARG A 11 9.92 -6.58 5.39
C ARG A 11 11.23 -6.57 4.62
N ARG A 12 12.11 -5.60 4.91
CA ARG A 12 13.48 -5.52 4.36
C ARG A 12 14.43 -4.95 5.41
N LYS A 13 15.47 -5.70 5.79
CA LYS A 13 16.38 -5.36 6.90
C LYS A 13 15.57 -5.06 8.18
N SER A 14 15.78 -3.90 8.80
CA SER A 14 15.00 -3.40 9.95
C SER A 14 13.69 -2.70 9.55
N SER A 15 13.42 -2.49 8.26
CA SER A 15 12.24 -1.79 7.78
C SER A 15 11.05 -2.74 7.60
N THR A 16 9.87 -2.31 8.04
CA THR A 16 8.61 -3.04 7.88
C THR A 16 7.54 -2.13 7.27
N ALA A 17 6.74 -2.67 6.35
CA ALA A 17 5.69 -1.94 5.64
C ALA A 17 4.38 -2.74 5.64
N ARG A 18 3.26 -2.05 5.82
CA ARG A 18 1.91 -2.60 5.72
C ARG A 18 1.27 -2.05 4.46
N VAL A 19 0.81 -2.94 3.60
CA VAL A 19 0.23 -2.61 2.29
C VAL A 19 -1.23 -3.02 2.29
N TYR A 20 -2.09 -2.08 1.95
CA TYR A 20 -3.51 -2.32 1.74
C TYR A 20 -3.79 -2.12 0.26
N MET A 21 -4.23 -3.18 -0.42
CA MET A 21 -4.52 -3.15 -1.85
C MET A 21 -6.02 -3.36 -2.07
N THR A 22 -6.62 -2.47 -2.86
CA THR A 22 -7.99 -2.61 -3.35
C THR A 22 -8.00 -2.59 -4.86
N LYS A 23 -9.01 -3.20 -5.47
CA LYS A 23 -9.25 -3.03 -6.91
C LYS A 23 -9.73 -1.59 -7.14
N GLY A 24 -9.04 -0.82 -8.00
CA GLY A 24 -9.35 0.59 -8.21
C GLY A 24 -8.48 1.23 -9.31
N SER A 25 -8.42 2.56 -9.31
CA SER A 25 -7.75 3.39 -10.34
C SER A 25 -6.22 3.34 -10.34
N GLY A 26 -5.60 2.47 -9.54
CA GLY A 26 -4.14 2.32 -9.49
C GLY A 26 -3.39 3.47 -8.79
N ASN A 27 -4.08 4.28 -7.97
CA ASN A 27 -3.42 5.30 -7.16
C ASN A 27 -2.58 4.67 -6.03
N ILE A 28 -1.29 4.99 -5.98
CA ILE A 28 -0.33 4.46 -5.00
C ILE A 28 0.14 5.62 -4.11
N ASN A 29 -0.21 5.56 -2.82
CA ASN A 29 0.24 6.52 -1.82
C ASN A 29 1.01 5.81 -0.71
N ILE A 30 2.13 6.39 -0.28
CA ILE A 30 2.97 5.90 0.82
C ILE A 30 2.95 6.96 1.91
N ASN A 31 2.44 6.62 3.12
CA ASN A 31 2.36 7.55 4.25
C ASN A 31 1.73 8.92 3.90
N ASN A 32 0.63 8.91 3.16
CA ASN A 32 -0.10 10.10 2.69
C ASN A 32 0.66 10.98 1.68
N ARG A 33 1.76 10.49 1.11
CA ARG A 33 2.48 11.14 0.01
C ARG A 33 2.39 10.32 -1.26
N SER A 34 2.47 11.00 -2.40
CA SER A 34 2.62 10.34 -3.70
C SER A 34 3.95 9.61 -3.74
N ILE A 35 4.04 8.56 -4.55
CA ILE A 35 5.28 7.82 -4.79
C ILE A 35 6.42 8.71 -5.30
N GLU A 36 6.12 9.81 -5.97
CA GLU A 36 7.13 10.73 -6.53
C GLU A 36 7.85 11.55 -5.45
N GLU A 37 7.25 11.72 -4.27
CA GLU A 37 7.77 12.55 -3.17
C GLU A 37 8.56 11.72 -2.13
N TYR A 38 8.55 10.39 -2.24
CA TYR A 38 9.16 9.47 -1.27
C TYR A 38 10.36 8.72 -1.85
#